data_AF-A0A7V2P4C6-F1
#
_entry.id   AF-A0A7V2P4C6-F1
#
_cell.length_a   1.000
_cell.length_b   1.000
_cell.length_c   1.000
_cell.angle_alpha   90.00
_cell.angle_beta   90.00
_cell.angle_gamma   90.00
#
_symmetry.space_group_name_H-M   'P 1'
#
loop_
_entity.id
_entity.type
_entity.pdbx_description
1 polymer ?
#
loop_
_entity_poly.entity_id
_entity_poly.type
_entity_poly.pdbx_seq_one_letter_code
_entity_poly.pdbx_strand_id
1 'polypeptide(L)'
;MSLYLALLTYNIENEEKERLISYLKLPKTIAQTLRDAAEIKSKMLQLADIRLKPSAVYRLLKGYSMQSLTAGIISGDSTAARQNIKLYVNKMRMVKPMLTGEDLIKMGIPQGPRIKEVLGKLLEARLDGEVKTRRDEERLVENWVKD
;
A
#
# COMPACT_ATOMS: atom_id res chain seq x y z
N MET A 1 1.65 -8.78 20.73
CA MET A 1 2.81 -9.67 20.56
C MET A 1 3.55 -9.45 19.24
N SER A 2 2.89 -9.53 18.08
CA SER A 2 3.57 -9.48 16.76
C SER A 2 4.38 -8.20 16.48
N LEU A 3 3.90 -7.03 16.91
CA LEU A 3 4.64 -5.76 16.75
C LEU A 3 5.98 -5.78 17.52
N TYR A 4 5.99 -6.24 18.76
CA TYR A 4 7.20 -6.27 19.58
C TYR A 4 8.27 -7.20 18.97
N LEU A 5 7.86 -8.37 18.47
CA LEU A 5 8.77 -9.27 17.77
C LEU A 5 9.28 -8.66 16.46
N ALA A 6 8.42 -7.97 15.70
CA ALA A 6 8.84 -7.27 14.48
C ALA A 6 9.86 -6.15 14.78
N LEU A 7 9.70 -5.42 15.89
CA LEU A 7 10.66 -4.41 16.34
C LEU A 7 11.98 -5.03 16.79
N LEU A 8 11.92 -6.08 17.64
CA LEU A 8 13.10 -6.78 18.16
C LEU A 8 13.93 -7.38 17.01
N THR A 9 13.25 -7.93 16.02
CA THR A 9 13.90 -8.59 14.88
C THR A 9 14.17 -7.63 13.73
N TYR A 10 13.84 -6.34 13.83
CA TYR A 10 13.90 -5.43 12.67
C TYR A 10 15.28 -5.38 12.03
N ASN A 11 16.35 -5.38 12.84
CA ASN A 11 17.72 -5.35 12.35
C ASN A 11 18.38 -6.71 12.05
N ILE A 12 17.66 -7.80 12.30
CA ILE A 12 18.13 -9.16 12.05
C ILE A 12 18.02 -9.48 10.55
N GLU A 13 18.96 -10.27 10.03
CA GLU A 13 18.94 -10.73 8.64
C GLU A 13 17.77 -11.68 8.37
N ASN A 14 17.36 -11.77 7.10
CA ASN A 14 16.18 -12.56 6.73
C ASN A 14 16.36 -14.05 7.03
N GLU A 15 17.56 -14.59 6.84
CA GLU A 15 17.84 -15.99 7.16
C GLU A 15 17.72 -16.27 8.67
N GLU A 16 18.24 -15.37 9.49
CA GLU A 16 18.16 -15.46 10.95
C GLU A 16 16.72 -15.32 11.44
N LYS A 17 15.91 -14.45 10.81
CA LYS A 17 14.47 -14.35 11.07
C LYS A 17 13.74 -15.66 10.79
N GLU A 18 14.02 -16.32 9.67
CA GLU A 18 13.41 -17.61 9.34
C GLU A 18 13.85 -18.72 10.31
N ARG A 19 15.12 -18.72 10.73
CA ARG A 19 15.61 -19.59 11.81
C ARG A 19 14.84 -19.34 13.12
N LEU A 20 14.61 -18.08 13.50
CA LEU A 20 13.84 -17.74 14.69
C LEU A 20 12.37 -18.18 14.59
N ILE A 21 11.74 -17.95 13.44
CA ILE A 21 10.34 -18.35 13.17
C ILE A 21 10.17 -19.85 13.35
N SER A 22 11.08 -20.64 12.80
CA SER A 22 11.05 -22.11 12.90
C SER A 22 11.39 -22.61 14.30
N TYR A 23 12.44 -22.06 14.93
CA TYR A 23 12.88 -22.45 16.28
C TYR A 23 11.81 -22.21 17.34
N LEU A 24 11.18 -21.02 17.31
CA LEU A 24 10.11 -20.66 18.26
C LEU A 24 8.73 -21.17 17.85
N LYS A 25 8.62 -21.88 16.71
CA LYS A 25 7.35 -22.38 16.14
C LYS A 25 6.27 -21.30 16.08
N LEU A 26 6.63 -20.13 15.56
CA LEU A 26 5.74 -18.98 15.58
C LEU A 26 4.47 -19.23 14.74
N PRO A 27 3.29 -18.82 15.22
CA PRO A 27 2.06 -18.84 14.44
C PRO A 27 2.22 -18.13 13.10
N LYS A 28 1.53 -18.64 12.07
CA LYS A 28 1.59 -18.11 10.69
C LYS A 28 1.39 -16.60 10.60
N THR A 29 0.48 -16.04 11.40
CA THR A 29 0.20 -14.60 11.44
C THR A 29 1.39 -13.77 11.95
N ILE A 30 2.10 -14.28 12.96
CA ILE A 30 3.30 -13.64 13.52
C ILE A 30 4.45 -13.76 12.51
N ALA A 31 4.67 -14.96 11.97
CA ALA A 31 5.69 -15.18 10.93
C ALA A 31 5.49 -14.24 9.73
N GLN A 32 4.25 -14.10 9.26
CA GLN A 32 3.93 -13.18 8.16
C GLN A 32 4.22 -11.72 8.54
N THR A 33 3.90 -11.30 9.78
CA THR A 33 4.20 -9.94 10.24
C THR A 33 5.71 -9.64 10.18
N LEU A 34 6.54 -10.60 10.56
CA LEU A 34 8.01 -10.48 10.54
C LEU A 34 8.54 -10.41 9.10
N ARG A 35 8.01 -11.24 8.20
CA ARG A 35 8.36 -11.22 6.77
C ARG A 35 7.96 -9.90 6.11
N ASP A 36 6.72 -9.47 6.33
CA ASP A 36 6.21 -8.18 5.85
C ASP A 36 7.09 -7.01 6.36
N ALA A 37 7.50 -7.04 7.63
CA ALA A 37 8.37 -6.00 8.19
C ALA A 37 9.76 -6.00 7.53
N ALA A 38 10.29 -7.17 7.19
CA ALA A 38 11.53 -7.29 6.45
C ALA A 38 11.42 -6.79 4.99
N GLU A 39 10.30 -7.08 4.32
CA GLU A 39 10.03 -6.54 2.98
C GLU A 39 9.83 -5.02 2.99
N ILE A 40 9.17 -4.47 4.00
CA ILE A 40 9.06 -3.01 4.16
C ILE A 40 10.45 -2.41 4.38
N LYS A 41 11.30 -3.05 5.20
CA LYS A 41 12.69 -2.62 5.42
C LYS A 41 13.48 -2.57 4.11
N SER A 42 13.38 -3.59 3.26
CA SER A 42 14.09 -3.61 1.96
C SER A 42 13.60 -2.52 0.99
N LYS A 43 12.35 -2.06 1.14
CA LYS A 43 11.75 -0.97 0.36
C LYS A 43 12.03 0.42 0.92
N MET A 44 12.72 0.58 2.05
CA MET A 44 12.93 1.90 2.68
C MET A 44 13.63 2.91 1.77
N LEU A 45 14.63 2.48 0.99
CA LEU A 45 15.31 3.38 0.04
C LEU A 45 14.36 3.86 -1.06
N GLN A 46 13.55 2.96 -1.61
CA GLN A 46 12.56 3.31 -2.63
C GLN A 46 11.49 4.25 -2.07
N LEU A 47 10.99 3.95 -0.86
CA LEU A 47 10.01 4.78 -0.14
C LEU A 47 10.55 6.16 0.25
N ALA A 48 11.87 6.35 0.24
CA ALA A 48 12.52 7.62 0.51
C ALA A 48 12.71 8.50 -0.74
N ASP A 49 12.46 7.97 -1.95
CA ASP A 49 12.63 8.76 -3.19
C ASP A 49 11.59 9.89 -3.24
N ILE A 50 12.09 11.13 -3.35
CA ILE A 50 11.28 12.35 -3.42
C ILE A 50 10.40 12.42 -4.69
N ARG A 51 10.78 11.70 -5.74
CA ARG A 51 10.02 11.64 -7.00
C ARG A 51 8.91 10.59 -6.95
N LEU A 52 8.82 9.81 -5.86
CA LEU A 52 7.84 8.74 -5.73
C LEU A 52 6.43 9.33 -5.57
N LYS A 53 5.57 9.04 -6.55
CA LYS A 53 4.16 9.44 -6.49
C LYS A 53 3.41 8.76 -5.33
N PRO A 54 2.39 9.40 -4.73
CA PRO A 54 1.54 8.79 -3.70
C PRO A 54 0.92 7.45 -4.11
N SER A 55 0.49 7.30 -5.37
CA SER A 55 -0.01 6.03 -5.91
C SER A 55 1.03 4.91 -5.87
N ALA A 56 2.31 5.24 -6.12
CA ALA A 56 3.41 4.29 -6.03
C ALA A 56 3.70 3.89 -4.57
N VAL A 57 3.68 4.85 -3.64
CA VAL A 57 3.75 4.55 -2.18
C VAL A 57 2.62 3.60 -1.79
N TYR A 58 1.39 3.88 -2.25
CA TYR A 58 0.24 3.03 -1.98
C TYR A 58 0.45 1.60 -2.51
N ARG A 59 0.92 1.44 -3.76
CA ARG A 59 1.21 0.11 -4.33
C ARG A 59 2.28 -0.65 -3.55
N LEU A 60 3.33 0.04 -3.10
CA LEU A 60 4.42 -0.58 -2.34
C LEU A 60 3.98 -1.09 -0.97
N LEU A 61 2.98 -0.44 -0.35
CA LEU A 61 2.56 -0.73 1.02
C LEU A 61 1.23 -1.48 1.13
N LYS A 62 0.44 -1.54 0.06
CA LYS A 62 -0.85 -2.23 0.02
C LYS A 62 -0.67 -3.72 0.29
N GLY A 63 -1.44 -4.23 1.25
CA GLY A 63 -1.49 -5.64 1.60
C GLY A 63 -0.69 -6.00 2.85
N TYR A 64 0.18 -5.11 3.33
CA TYR A 64 0.90 -5.34 4.57
C TYR A 64 0.04 -5.16 5.82
N SER A 65 0.38 -5.94 6.84
CA SER A 65 -0.25 -5.81 8.16
C SER A 65 0.03 -4.45 8.80
N MET A 66 -0.91 -3.98 9.63
CA MET A 66 -0.71 -2.75 10.39
C MET A 66 0.52 -2.83 11.31
N GLN A 67 0.78 -3.99 11.89
CA GLN A 67 1.90 -4.21 12.80
C GLN A 67 3.24 -4.06 12.07
N SER A 68 3.35 -4.59 10.85
CA SER A 68 4.57 -4.46 10.02
C SER A 68 4.80 -3.03 9.56
N LEU A 69 3.74 -2.31 9.17
CA LEU A 69 3.81 -0.89 8.85
C LEU A 69 4.25 -0.05 10.05
N THR A 70 3.70 -0.32 11.24
CA THR A 70 4.11 0.35 12.48
C THR A 70 5.57 0.06 12.83
N ALA A 71 6.05 -1.17 12.64
CA ALA A 71 7.46 -1.50 12.84
C ALA A 71 8.36 -0.67 11.90
N GLY A 72 8.01 -0.55 10.62
CA GLY A 72 8.72 0.31 9.67
C GLY A 72 8.68 1.80 10.05
N ILE A 73 7.57 2.29 10.61
CA ILE A 73 7.44 3.68 11.10
C ILE A 73 8.36 3.94 12.31
N ILE A 74 8.50 2.97 13.21
CA ILE A 74 9.27 3.14 14.45
C ILE A 74 10.76 2.96 14.18
N SER A 75 11.12 1.87 13.49
CA SER A 75 12.50 1.40 13.36
C SER A 75 13.19 1.77 12.03
N GLY A 76 12.49 2.38 11.08
CA GLY A 76 13.10 2.78 9.82
C GLY A 76 14.20 3.83 9.97
N ASP A 77 15.26 3.72 9.16
CA ASP A 77 16.39 4.66 9.22
C ASP A 77 16.12 5.97 8.45
N SER A 78 15.25 5.92 7.44
CA SER A 78 14.91 7.10 6.62
C SER A 78 13.66 7.83 7.14
N THR A 79 13.83 9.08 7.54
CA THR A 79 12.73 9.98 7.92
C THR A 79 11.69 10.14 6.79
N ALA A 80 12.16 10.26 5.54
CA ALA A 80 11.29 10.40 4.37
C ALA A 80 10.42 9.14 4.17
N ALA A 81 11.03 7.95 4.21
CA ALA A 81 10.30 6.70 4.08
C ALA A 81 9.27 6.52 5.20
N ARG A 82 9.66 6.78 6.45
CA ARG A 82 8.74 6.74 7.61
C ARG A 82 7.56 7.68 7.44
N GLN A 83 7.80 8.88 6.93
CA GLN A 83 6.73 9.85 6.67
C GLN A 83 5.76 9.35 5.59
N ASN A 84 6.26 8.74 4.52
CA ASN A 84 5.44 8.12 3.49
C ASN A 84 4.60 6.95 4.02
N ILE A 85 5.18 6.09 4.88
CA ILE A 85 4.42 5.01 5.53
C ILE A 85 3.34 5.59 6.47
N LYS A 86 3.65 6.63 7.25
CA LYS A 86 2.65 7.33 8.10
C LYS A 86 1.52 7.93 7.26
N LEU A 87 1.83 8.60 6.15
CA LEU A 87 0.83 9.17 5.24
C LEU A 87 -0.05 8.08 4.63
N TYR A 88 0.55 6.93 4.27
CA TYR A 88 -0.21 5.78 3.80
C TYR A 88 -1.20 5.28 4.86
N VAL A 89 -0.71 5.04 6.08
CA VAL A 89 -1.50 4.52 7.20
C VAL A 89 -2.64 5.46 7.57
N ASN A 90 -2.38 6.77 7.64
CA ASN A 90 -3.35 7.74 8.16
C ASN A 90 -4.28 8.32 7.09
N LYS A 91 -3.89 8.30 5.80
CA LYS A 91 -4.63 8.96 4.73
C LYS A 91 -4.86 8.05 3.53
N MET A 92 -3.79 7.63 2.85
CA MET A 92 -3.91 7.00 1.51
C MET A 92 -4.73 5.72 1.52
N ARG A 93 -4.61 4.89 2.57
CA ARG A 93 -5.37 3.63 2.68
C ARG A 93 -6.89 3.81 2.77
N MET A 94 -7.35 5.00 3.14
CA MET A 94 -8.77 5.33 3.28
C MET A 94 -9.35 5.97 2.00
N VAL A 95 -8.50 6.35 1.05
CA VAL A 95 -8.93 6.92 -0.23
C VAL A 95 -9.61 5.84 -1.07
N LYS A 96 -10.77 6.18 -1.63
CA LYS A 96 -11.52 5.37 -2.59
C LYS A 96 -11.99 6.27 -3.74
N PRO A 97 -12.14 5.72 -4.96
CA PRO A 97 -12.91 6.39 -6.01
C PRO A 97 -14.29 6.81 -5.51
N MET A 98 -14.79 7.93 -6.00
CA MET A 98 -16.18 8.37 -5.76
C MET A 98 -17.16 7.61 -6.67
N LEU A 99 -16.71 7.21 -7.86
CA LEU A 99 -17.45 6.32 -8.74
C LEU A 99 -17.40 4.87 -8.23
N THR A 100 -18.56 4.22 -8.28
CA THR A 100 -18.73 2.81 -7.97
C THR A 100 -18.63 1.95 -9.22
N GLY A 101 -18.52 0.63 -9.05
CA GLY A 101 -18.58 -0.29 -10.19
C GLY A 101 -19.88 -0.16 -10.98
N GLU A 102 -21.01 0.10 -10.31
CA GLU A 102 -22.30 0.33 -10.96
C GLU A 102 -22.33 1.62 -11.78
N ASP A 103 -21.72 2.70 -11.27
CA ASP A 103 -21.58 3.95 -12.03
C ASP A 103 -20.79 3.69 -13.32
N LEU A 104 -19.69 2.94 -13.25
CA LEU A 104 -18.87 2.60 -14.42
C LEU A 104 -19.64 1.79 -15.46
N ILE A 105 -20.50 0.85 -15.02
CA ILE A 105 -21.37 0.09 -15.93
C ILE A 105 -22.35 1.03 -16.64
N LYS A 106 -22.97 1.97 -15.92
CA LYS A 106 -23.88 2.97 -16.52
C LYS A 106 -23.17 3.90 -17.49
N MET A 107 -21.87 4.14 -17.29
CA MET A 107 -21.00 4.91 -18.18
C MET A 107 -20.51 4.11 -19.41
N GLY A 108 -20.92 2.85 -19.57
CA GLY A 108 -20.59 2.02 -20.72
C GLY A 108 -19.38 1.10 -20.56
N ILE A 109 -18.79 1.00 -19.36
CA ILE A 109 -17.74 0.02 -19.10
C ILE A 109 -18.36 -1.38 -18.95
N PRO A 110 -17.92 -2.38 -19.74
CA PRO A 110 -18.47 -3.72 -19.65
C PRO A 110 -18.16 -4.35 -18.30
N GLN A 111 -19.14 -5.09 -17.77
CA GLN A 111 -18.97 -5.84 -16.53
C GLN A 111 -17.83 -6.86 -16.66
N GLY A 112 -16.92 -6.88 -15.68
CA GLY A 112 -15.80 -7.81 -15.66
C GLY A 112 -14.51 -7.21 -15.08
N PRO A 113 -13.34 -7.81 -15.38
CA PRO A 113 -12.04 -7.35 -14.88
C PRO A 113 -11.74 -5.88 -15.19
N ARG A 114 -12.28 -5.36 -16.29
CA ARG A 114 -12.13 -3.95 -16.70
C ARG A 114 -12.64 -2.97 -15.65
N ILE A 115 -13.71 -3.29 -14.92
CA ILE A 115 -14.20 -2.44 -13.82
C ILE A 115 -13.12 -2.28 -12.74
N LYS A 116 -12.46 -3.39 -12.36
CA LYS A 116 -11.41 -3.37 -11.34
C LYS A 116 -10.19 -2.58 -11.82
N GLU A 117 -9.84 -2.68 -13.09
CA GLU A 117 -8.77 -1.87 -13.71
C GLU A 117 -9.09 -0.38 -13.65
N VAL A 118 -10.30 0.01 -14.07
CA VAL A 118 -10.76 1.41 -14.09
C VAL A 118 -10.83 1.98 -12.68
N LEU A 119 -11.40 1.26 -11.71
CA LEU A 119 -11.39 1.67 -10.31
C LEU A 119 -9.97 1.79 -9.74
N GLY A 120 -9.05 0.92 -10.17
CA GLY A 120 -7.64 1.00 -9.84
C GLY A 120 -7.01 2.29 -10.35
N LYS A 121 -7.21 2.62 -11.63
CA LYS A 121 -6.72 3.87 -12.23
C LYS A 121 -7.32 5.11 -11.60
N LEU A 122 -8.62 5.10 -11.28
CA LEU A 122 -9.28 6.20 -10.57
C LEU A 122 -8.68 6.41 -9.17
N LEU A 123 -8.41 5.33 -8.45
CA LEU A 123 -7.77 5.40 -7.15
C LEU A 123 -6.36 6.01 -7.25
N GLU A 124 -5.58 5.60 -8.26
CA GLU A 124 -4.25 6.17 -8.50
C GLU A 124 -4.32 7.67 -8.83
N ALA A 125 -5.21 8.08 -9.73
CA ALA A 125 -5.42 9.48 -10.07
C ALA A 125 -5.83 10.32 -8.85
N ARG A 126 -6.68 9.77 -7.96
CA ARG A 126 -7.05 10.43 -6.70
C ARG A 126 -5.86 10.58 -5.75
N LEU A 127 -5.09 9.52 -5.58
CA LEU A 127 -3.91 9.52 -4.70
C LEU A 127 -2.88 10.53 -5.18
N ASP A 128 -2.69 10.63 -6.49
CA ASP A 128 -1.74 11.54 -7.13
C ASP A 128 -2.29 12.98 -7.25
N GLY A 129 -3.54 13.21 -6.84
CA GLY A 129 -4.18 14.53 -6.83
C GLY A 129 -4.63 15.03 -8.21
N GLU A 130 -4.61 14.16 -9.22
CA GLU A 130 -5.04 14.43 -10.60
C GLU A 130 -6.55 14.63 -10.69
N VAL A 131 -7.32 13.94 -9.83
CA VAL A 131 -8.78 14.10 -9.72
C VAL A 131 -9.19 14.33 -8.27
N LYS A 132 -10.10 15.28 -8.03
CA LYS A 132 -10.54 15.66 -6.67
C LYS A 132 -12.03 15.46 -6.47
N THR A 133 -12.81 15.70 -7.53
CA THR A 133 -14.27 15.65 -7.51
C THR A 133 -14.79 14.44 -8.27
N ARG A 134 -16.06 14.07 -8.03
CA ARG A 134 -16.75 13.03 -8.80
C ARG A 134 -16.77 13.37 -10.30
N ARG A 135 -16.97 14.65 -10.65
CA ARG A 135 -17.00 15.12 -12.04
C ARG A 135 -15.64 14.98 -12.73
N ASP A 136 -14.53 15.10 -12.00
CA ASP A 136 -13.20 14.84 -12.56
C ASP A 136 -13.02 13.36 -12.89
N GLU A 137 -13.50 12.46 -12.02
CA GLU A 137 -13.49 11.01 -12.28
C GLU A 137 -14.35 10.66 -13.49
N GLU A 138 -15.56 11.24 -13.61
CA GLU A 138 -16.45 11.01 -14.74
C GLU A 138 -15.78 11.39 -16.07
N ARG A 139 -15.18 12.58 -16.15
CA ARG A 139 -14.43 13.03 -17.33
C ARG A 139 -13.26 12.10 -17.66
N LEU A 140 -12.56 11.61 -16.64
CA LEU A 140 -11.42 10.72 -16.85
C LEU A 140 -11.86 9.36 -17.43
N VAL A 141 -12.99 8.83 -16.94
CA VAL A 141 -13.59 7.59 -17.46
C VAL A 141 -14.10 7.78 -18.89
N GLU A 142 -14.77 8.89 -19.18
CA GLU A 142 -15.25 9.20 -20.54
C GLU A 142 -14.11 9.22 -21.57
N ASN A 143 -12.92 9.70 -21.20
CA ASN A 143 -11.75 9.66 -22.06
C ASN A 143 -11.29 8.21 -22.34
N TRP A 144 -11.31 7.33 -21.34
CA TRP A 144 -10.92 5.91 -21.51
C TRP A 144 -11.93 5.05 -22.26
N VAL A 145 -13.16 5.52 -22.43
CA VAL A 145 -14.21 4.85 -23.23
C VAL A 145 -14.10 5.22 -24.71
N LYS A 146 -13.52 6.39 -25.00
CA LYS A 146 -13.32 6.89 -26.38
C LYS A 146 -12.04 6.36 -27.04
N ASP A 147 -11.08 5.92 -26.22
CA ASP A 147 -9.85 5.22 -26.63
C ASP A 147 -10.07 3.72 -26.83
#